data_AF-A0A9D4VDK4-F1
#
_entry.id   AF-A0A9D4VDK4-F1
#
_cell.length_a   1.000
_cell.length_b   1.000
_cell.length_c   1.000
_cell.angle_alpha   90.00
_cell.angle_beta   90.00
_cell.angle_gamma   90.00
#
_symmetry.space_group_name_H-M   'P 1'
#
loop_
_entity.id
_entity.type
_entity.pdbx_description
1 polymer ?
#
loop_
_entity_poly.entity_id
_entity_poly.type
_entity_poly.pdbx_seq_one_letter_code
_entity_poly.pdbx_strand_id
1 'polypeptide(L)'
;MFEGSQDMLRYLIEGDNFAVNADAGNAEGVEFFLLRCTKRKWMTDCILRDKWKNKCDKNTYVVTGCYYQQQEGDPNHYTLLDDRGVTNLYSHLVRAIKFDMPLVDATSKTYYLSPELHETIYDAMPYEAA
;
A
#
# COMPACT_ATOMS: atom_id res chain seq x y z
N MET A 1 -19.66 4.60 -20.37
CA MET A 1 -20.03 4.82 -18.96
C MET A 1 -18.94 4.20 -18.12
N PHE A 2 -18.04 5.00 -17.55
CA PHE A 2 -17.00 4.51 -16.64
C PHE A 2 -17.43 4.81 -15.21
N GLU A 3 -18.34 4.00 -14.67
CA GLU A 3 -18.60 3.92 -13.21
C GLU A 3 -17.63 2.92 -12.56
N GLY A 4 -16.33 3.07 -12.82
CA GLY A 4 -15.33 2.04 -12.49
C GLY A 4 -14.32 2.39 -11.40
N SER A 5 -14.21 3.67 -10.99
CA SER A 5 -13.02 4.12 -10.25
C SER A 5 -13.24 4.36 -8.75
N GLN A 6 -14.46 4.57 -8.28
CA GLN A 6 -14.70 4.93 -6.87
C GLN A 6 -14.90 3.75 -5.92
N ASP A 7 -15.02 2.51 -6.42
CA ASP A 7 -15.35 1.35 -5.56
C ASP A 7 -14.28 0.25 -5.53
N MET A 8 -13.12 0.42 -6.17
CA MET A 8 -12.05 -0.59 -6.15
C MET A 8 -11.57 -0.91 -4.72
N LEU A 9 -11.61 0.06 -3.80
CA LEU A 9 -11.27 -0.15 -2.38
C LEU A 9 -12.22 -1.09 -1.65
N ARG A 10 -13.46 -1.28 -2.14
CA ARG A 10 -14.40 -2.23 -1.54
C ARG A 10 -14.02 -3.68 -1.83
N TYR A 11 -13.26 -3.91 -2.91
CA TYR A 11 -12.80 -5.22 -3.33
C TYR A 11 -11.40 -5.57 -2.82
N LEU A 12 -10.79 -4.71 -1.99
CA LEU A 12 -9.51 -5.04 -1.35
C LEU A 12 -9.70 -6.27 -0.46
N ILE A 13 -9.15 -7.39 -0.92
CA ILE A 13 -9.12 -8.66 -0.22
C ILE A 13 -7.69 -8.98 0.23
N GLU A 14 -7.57 -9.99 1.08
CA GLU A 14 -6.27 -10.50 1.51
C GLU A 14 -5.43 -10.93 0.29
N GLY A 15 -4.18 -10.49 0.26
CA GLY A 15 -3.24 -10.76 -0.82
C GLY A 15 -3.12 -9.66 -1.88
N ASP A 16 -4.07 -8.72 -1.95
CA ASP A 16 -4.03 -7.62 -2.93
C ASP A 16 -2.91 -6.61 -2.63
N ASN A 17 -2.26 -6.13 -3.68
CA ASN A 17 -1.26 -5.07 -3.58
C ASN A 17 -1.88 -3.73 -3.98
N PHE A 18 -1.51 -2.69 -3.24
CA PHE A 18 -1.94 -1.33 -3.49
C PHE A 18 -0.83 -0.35 -3.11
N ALA A 19 -1.00 0.91 -3.52
CA ALA A 19 -0.04 1.97 -3.22
C ALA A 19 -0.65 2.98 -2.23
N VAL A 20 0.22 3.57 -1.41
CA VAL A 20 -0.11 4.51 -0.34
C VAL A 20 0.74 5.75 -0.54
N ASN A 21 0.15 6.94 -0.48
CA ASN A 21 0.91 8.19 -0.59
C ASN A 21 1.97 8.25 0.52
N ALA A 22 3.21 8.57 0.15
CA ALA A 22 4.24 8.89 1.13
C ALA A 22 4.14 10.35 1.56
N ASP A 23 4.57 10.64 2.79
CA ASP A 23 4.66 12.02 3.26
C ASP A 23 5.84 12.75 2.62
N ALA A 24 5.72 14.06 2.41
CA ALA A 24 6.76 14.86 1.78
C ALA A 24 8.01 14.89 2.68
N GLY A 25 9.16 14.49 2.13
CA GLY A 25 10.42 14.43 2.89
C GLY A 25 10.52 13.24 3.85
N ASN A 26 9.82 12.14 3.57
CA ASN A 26 10.03 10.88 4.28
C ASN A 26 11.49 10.40 4.18
N ALA A 27 11.91 9.61 5.17
CA ALA A 27 13.30 9.17 5.29
C ALA A 27 13.79 8.29 4.12
N GLU A 28 12.87 7.66 3.38
CA GLU A 28 13.19 6.84 2.20
C GLU A 28 13.24 7.67 0.91
N GLY A 29 12.78 8.93 0.94
CA GLY A 29 12.75 9.81 -0.24
C GLY A 29 11.82 9.33 -1.35
N VAL A 30 10.87 8.44 -1.04
CA VAL A 30 9.95 7.84 -2.02
C VAL A 30 8.64 8.62 -2.07
N GLU A 31 7.94 8.60 -3.20
CA GLU A 31 6.66 9.31 -3.36
C GLU A 31 5.47 8.48 -2.90
N PHE A 32 5.63 7.16 -2.89
CA PHE A 32 4.62 6.23 -2.40
C PHE A 32 5.25 4.99 -1.78
N PHE A 33 4.47 4.36 -0.91
CA PHE A 33 4.77 3.05 -0.35
C PHE A 33 3.86 2.00 -0.98
N LEU A 34 4.42 0.85 -1.31
CA LEU A 34 3.63 -0.32 -1.70
C LEU A 34 3.21 -1.09 -0.46
N LEU A 35 2.02 -1.65 -0.48
CA LEU A 35 1.45 -2.37 0.65
C LEU A 35 0.63 -3.57 0.17
N ARG A 36 0.81 -4.72 0.84
CA ARG A 36 0.03 -5.93 0.64
C ARG A 36 -1.05 -6.09 1.70
N CYS A 37 -2.31 -6.14 1.28
CA CYS A 37 -3.44 -6.42 2.16
C CYS A 37 -3.24 -7.76 2.88
N THR A 38 -3.31 -7.73 4.21
CA THR A 38 -3.43 -8.94 5.05
C THR A 38 -4.84 -9.10 5.62
N LYS A 39 -5.67 -8.07 5.50
CA LYS A 39 -7.07 -8.12 5.89
C LYS A 39 -7.89 -7.24 4.96
N ARG A 40 -9.05 -7.76 4.56
CA ARG A 40 -10.05 -6.99 3.80
C ARG A 40 -10.41 -5.69 4.52
N LYS A 41 -10.77 -4.64 3.75
CA LYS A 41 -11.27 -3.37 4.30
C LYS A 41 -12.36 -3.62 5.36
N TRP A 42 -12.23 -2.97 6.51
CA TRP A 42 -13.14 -3.16 7.65
C TRP A 42 -13.31 -1.88 8.45
N MET A 43 -14.39 -1.78 9.23
CA MET A 43 -14.65 -0.63 10.10
C MET A 43 -14.11 -0.88 11.50
N THR A 44 -13.37 0.08 12.04
CA THR A 44 -12.79 0.00 13.39
C THR A 44 -13.86 0.08 14.47
N ASP A 45 -13.82 -0.84 15.45
CA ASP A 45 -14.67 -0.77 16.65
C ASP A 45 -14.02 0.04 17.79
N CYS A 46 -12.70 0.22 17.74
CA CYS A 46 -11.90 0.95 18.72
C CYS A 46 -10.78 1.76 18.02
N ILE A 47 -10.12 2.63 18.78
CA ILE A 47 -8.94 3.34 18.28
C ILE A 47 -7.80 2.34 18.09
N LEU A 48 -7.27 2.26 16.88
CA LEU A 48 -6.13 1.40 16.56
C LEU A 48 -4.83 2.19 16.66
N ARG A 49 -3.80 1.53 17.19
CA ARG A 49 -2.41 1.96 17.11
C ARG A 49 -1.55 0.78 16.69
N ASP A 50 -0.79 0.94 15.63
CA ASP A 50 0.12 -0.10 15.16
C ASP A 50 1.58 0.17 15.52
N LYS A 51 2.46 -0.78 15.16
CA LYS A 51 3.91 -0.69 15.38
C LYS A 51 4.58 0.40 14.54
N TRP A 52 3.93 0.82 13.46
CA TRP A 52 4.35 1.89 12.56
C TRP A 52 3.93 3.27 13.08
N LYS A 53 3.33 3.33 14.28
CA LYS A 53 2.82 4.53 14.95
C LYS A 53 1.64 5.18 14.22
N ASN A 54 1.00 4.48 13.27
CA ASN A 54 -0.25 4.97 12.72
C ASN A 54 -1.35 4.88 13.77
N LYS A 55 -2.22 5.89 13.76
CA LYS A 55 -3.40 5.94 14.61
C LYS A 55 -4.64 6.03 13.73
N CYS A 56 -5.53 5.05 13.87
CA CYS A 56 -6.84 5.09 13.25
C CYS A 56 -7.93 5.31 14.30
N ASP A 57 -8.80 6.28 14.09
CA ASP A 57 -9.91 6.55 15.00
C ASP A 57 -11.01 5.47 14.93
N LYS A 58 -11.86 5.44 15.95
CA LYS A 58 -13.01 4.53 16.05
C LYS A 58 -14.04 4.86 14.97
N ASN A 59 -14.83 3.86 14.54
CA ASN A 59 -15.89 3.98 13.54
C ASN A 59 -15.39 4.48 12.17
N THR A 60 -14.15 4.15 11.80
CA THR A 60 -13.57 4.55 10.51
C THR A 60 -13.19 3.31 9.70
N TYR A 61 -13.25 3.42 8.37
CA TYR A 61 -12.80 2.36 7.49
C TYR A 61 -11.28 2.33 7.37
N VAL A 62 -10.71 1.15 7.60
CA VAL A 62 -9.27 0.91 7.54
C VAL A 62 -8.94 -0.30 6.68
N VAL A 63 -7.71 -0.33 6.20
CA VAL A 63 -7.07 -1.46 5.53
C VAL A 63 -5.88 -1.87 6.36
N THR A 64 -5.68 -3.18 6.53
CA THR A 64 -4.55 -3.73 7.27
C THR A 64 -3.64 -4.50 6.31
N GLY A 65 -2.33 -4.33 6.43
CA GLY A 65 -1.39 -5.02 5.57
C GLY A 65 0.06 -4.87 5.95
N CYS A 66 0.96 -5.33 5.09
CA CYS A 66 2.41 -5.24 5.28
C CYS A 66 3.02 -4.37 4.18
N TYR A 67 3.96 -3.50 4.56
CA TYR A 67 4.69 -2.68 3.59
C TYR A 67 5.71 -3.50 2.81
N TYR A 68 6.07 -2.99 1.65
CA TYR A 68 7.25 -3.42 0.94
C TYR A 68 8.38 -2.42 1.16
N GLN A 69 9.61 -2.93 1.14
CA GLN A 69 10.83 -2.13 1.09
C GLN A 69 11.47 -2.26 -0.28
N GLN A 70 11.78 -1.13 -0.92
CA GLN A 70 12.58 -1.13 -2.15
C GLN A 70 14.01 -1.61 -1.86
N GLN A 71 14.56 -2.46 -2.71
CA GLN A 71 15.92 -2.95 -2.58
C GLN A 71 16.92 -1.84 -2.95
N GLU A 72 17.99 -1.71 -2.17
CA GLU A 72 19.04 -0.73 -2.45
C GLU A 72 19.73 -1.06 -3.78
N GLY A 73 19.71 -0.11 -4.72
CA GLY A 73 20.31 -0.27 -6.04
C GLY A 73 19.42 -0.94 -7.10
N ASP A 74 18.20 -1.37 -6.76
CA ASP A 74 17.25 -1.92 -7.73
C ASP A 74 15.82 -1.36 -7.51
N PRO A 75 15.39 -0.38 -8.33
CA PRO A 75 14.14 0.32 -8.09
C PRO A 75 12.88 -0.51 -8.37
N ASN A 76 13.03 -1.67 -9.02
CA ASN A 76 11.93 -2.53 -9.43
C ASN A 76 11.73 -3.73 -8.50
N HIS A 77 12.67 -3.99 -7.59
CA HIS A 77 12.60 -5.10 -6.66
C HIS A 77 12.23 -4.64 -5.26
N TYR A 78 11.24 -5.33 -4.69
CA TYR A 78 10.62 -4.96 -3.43
C TYR A 78 10.54 -6.17 -2.51
N THR A 79 10.94 -6.03 -1.26
CA THR A 79 10.87 -7.09 -0.25
C THR A 79 9.72 -6.84 0.70
N LEU A 80 8.89 -7.86 0.93
CA LEU A 80 7.77 -7.75 1.85
C LEU A 80 8.28 -7.71 3.30
N LEU A 81 7.85 -6.70 4.07
CA LEU A 81 8.24 -6.50 5.47
C LEU A 81 7.27 -7.17 6.45
N ASP A 82 6.88 -8.43 6.23
CA ASP A 82 5.90 -9.08 7.10
C ASP A 82 6.43 -9.36 8.53
N ASP A 83 7.75 -9.48 8.70
CA ASP A 83 8.41 -9.61 10.00
C ASP A 83 8.33 -8.33 10.87
N ARG A 84 8.16 -7.16 10.27
CA ARG A 84 8.07 -5.87 11.00
C ARG A 84 6.69 -5.60 11.57
N GLY A 85 5.71 -6.43 11.21
CA GLY A 85 4.33 -6.36 11.70
C GLY A 85 3.42 -5.53 10.79
N VAL A 86 2.12 -5.78 10.95
CA VAL A 86 1.08 -5.16 10.14
C VAL A 86 0.89 -3.68 10.46
N THR A 87 0.56 -2.91 9.43
CA THR A 87 0.12 -1.51 9.51
C THR A 87 -1.40 -1.44 9.37
N ASN A 88 -2.03 -0.46 10.01
CA ASN A 88 -3.43 -0.09 9.80
C ASN A 88 -3.48 1.32 9.23
N LEU A 89 -4.10 1.44 8.06
CA LEU A 89 -4.23 2.71 7.36
C LEU A 89 -5.69 3.03 7.12
N TYR A 90 -6.01 4.32 7.13
CA TYR A 90 -7.31 4.77 6.67
C TYR A 90 -7.53 4.37 5.21
N SER A 91 -8.69 3.81 4.90
CA SER A 91 -8.93 3.30 3.54
C SER A 91 -8.87 4.40 2.47
N HIS A 92 -9.08 5.67 2.84
CA HIS A 92 -9.02 6.79 1.90
C HIS A 92 -7.59 7.22 1.53
N LEU A 93 -6.57 6.79 2.29
CA LEU A 93 -5.16 7.06 1.98
C LEU A 93 -4.59 6.08 0.94
N VAL A 94 -5.33 5.01 0.67
CA VAL A 94 -4.95 3.98 -0.28
C VAL A 94 -5.37 4.41 -1.67
N ARG A 95 -4.42 4.44 -2.61
CA ARG A 95 -4.72 4.56 -4.03
C ARG A 95 -5.24 3.20 -4.50
N ALA A 96 -6.46 3.21 -5.01
CA ALA A 96 -7.24 2.03 -5.32
C ALA A 96 -6.85 1.39 -6.65
N ILE A 97 -5.56 1.20 -6.91
CA ILE A 97 -5.08 0.46 -8.07
C ILE A 97 -4.71 -0.91 -7.54
N LYS A 98 -5.55 -1.89 -7.83
CA LYS A 98 -5.17 -3.28 -7.61
C LYS A 98 -4.16 -3.65 -8.69
N PHE A 99 -3.00 -4.14 -8.27
CA PHE A 99 -1.99 -4.64 -9.17
C PHE A 99 -1.38 -5.94 -8.67
N ASP A 100 -0.87 -6.71 -9.62
CA ASP A 100 -0.14 -7.94 -9.34
C ASP A 100 1.36 -7.65 -9.33
N MET A 101 2.08 -8.28 -8.41
CA MET A 101 3.54 -8.27 -8.40
C MET A 101 4.01 -9.73 -8.43
N PRO A 102 4.71 -10.17 -9.48
CA PRO A 102 5.25 -11.52 -9.50
C PRO A 102 6.31 -11.68 -8.41
N LEU A 103 6.25 -12.82 -7.72
CA LEU A 103 7.27 -13.23 -6.77
C LEU A 103 8.54 -13.64 -7.53
N VAL A 104 9.66 -13.01 -7.20
CA VAL A 104 10.98 -13.28 -7.78
C VAL A 104 11.73 -14.32 -6.95
N ASP A 105 11.74 -14.14 -5.63
CA ASP A 105 12.45 -15.02 -4.71
C ASP A 105 11.56 -15.35 -3.50
N ALA A 106 11.21 -16.63 -3.36
CA ALA A 106 10.35 -17.10 -2.28
C ALA A 106 11.04 -17.07 -0.91
N THR A 107 12.37 -17.23 -0.88
CA THR A 107 13.16 -17.26 0.36
C THR A 107 13.20 -15.87 1.00
N SER A 108 13.41 -14.86 0.16
CA SER A 108 13.56 -13.46 0.56
C SER A 108 12.24 -12.68 0.46
N LYS A 109 11.15 -13.33 0.01
CA LYS A 109 9.84 -12.71 -0.26
C LYS A 109 10.00 -11.43 -1.10
N THR A 110 10.81 -11.54 -2.15
CA THR A 110 11.10 -10.43 -3.07
C THR A 110 10.16 -10.50 -4.25
N TYR A 111 9.61 -9.36 -4.62
CA TYR A 111 8.63 -9.18 -5.66
C TYR A 111 9.12 -8.15 -6.67
N TYR A 112 8.71 -8.31 -7.92
CA TYR A 112 9.06 -7.39 -9.00
C TYR A 112 7.88 -6.48 -9.32
N LEU A 113 8.12 -5.18 -9.37
CA LEU A 113 7.20 -4.19 -9.90
C LEU A 113 7.69 -3.81 -11.30
N SER A 114 6.87 -4.01 -12.33
CA SER A 114 7.24 -3.57 -13.67
C SER A 114 7.31 -2.04 -13.73
N PRO A 115 8.25 -1.47 -14.51
CA PRO A 115 8.35 -0.02 -14.67
C PRO A 115 7.06 0.59 -15.23
N GLU A 116 6.37 -0.11 -16.13
CA GLU A 116 5.05 0.32 -16.66
C GLU A 116 4.00 0.47 -15.55
N LEU A 117 4.01 -0.47 -14.59
CA LEU A 117 3.10 -0.43 -13.44
C LEU A 117 3.51 0.65 -12.45
N HIS A 118 4.81 0.86 -12.26
CA HIS A 118 5.33 1.97 -11.46
C HIS A 118 4.86 3.32 -12.02
N GLU A 119 5.00 3.54 -13.33
CA GLU A 119 4.49 4.74 -14.01
C GLU A 119 2.96 4.87 -13.91
N THR A 120 2.22 3.76 -14.04
CA THR A 120 0.76 3.76 -13.87
C THR A 120 0.35 4.18 -12.46
N ILE A 121 1.05 3.66 -11.44
CA ILE A 121 0.82 4.04 -10.04
C ILE A 121 1.12 5.53 -9.86
N TYR A 122 2.25 6.00 -10.40
CA TYR A 122 2.67 7.39 -10.34
C TYR A 122 1.64 8.33 -10.98
N ASP A 123 1.19 8.06 -12.21
CA ASP A 123 0.19 8.88 -12.93
C ASP A 123 -1.16 8.94 -12.18
N ALA A 124 -1.55 7.82 -11.60
CA ALA A 124 -2.78 7.72 -10.83
C ALA A 124 -2.68 8.32 -9.40
N MET A 125 -1.51 8.81 -8.99
CA MET A 125 -1.32 9.61 -7.79
C MET A 125 -1.32 11.10 -8.17
N PRO A 126 -2.47 11.80 -8.20
CA PRO A 126 -2.45 13.25 -8.28
C PRO A 126 -1.66 13.77 -7.08
N TYR A 127 -0.51 14.37 -7.36
CA TYR A 127 0.15 15.32 -6.50
C TYR A 127 -0.89 16.39 -6.18
N GLU A 128 -1.41 16.43 -4.96
CA GLU A 128 -1.99 17.68 -4.48
C GLU A 128 -0.79 18.61 -4.29
N ALA A 129 -0.44 19.33 -5.36
CA ALA A 129 0.42 20.48 -5.26
C ALA A 129 -0.24 21.41 -4.24
N ALA A 130 0.35 21.46 -3.05
CA ALA A 130 -0.01 22.42 -2.02
C ALA A 130 0.18 23.85 -2.54
#